data_AF-L0AB58-F1
#
_entry.id   AF-L0AB58-F1
#
_cell.length_a   1.000
_cell.length_b   1.000
_cell.length_c   1.000
_cell.angle_alpha   90.00
_cell.angle_beta   90.00
_cell.angle_gamma   90.00
#
_symmetry.space_group_name_H-M   'P 1'
#
loop_
_entity.id
_entity.type
_entity.pdbx_description
1 polymer ?
#
loop_
_entity_poly.entity_id
_entity_poly.type
_entity_poly.pdbx_seq_one_letter_code
_entity_poly.pdbx_strand_id
1 'polypeptide(L)'
;MIINKQRSNYKKRMSKELIRKVGKYYIRYQKKLNIVKIYEKLIGENPVNIDKYSLLYLQSSIANLIIRDLISIAEKARKEKITYRELKVEYDKDIFGEISIDHTMNSLPQGLFAYYTYREGLNAPEYSILGYIIRKSRKIASYYYEQMRSIQDPSIQEIKYFDFINEFKDNLSKIKRVSKYFPKGYYRDEIYTDPEWLKRAFMSYRLLKSLNVIKVSAEMLKDSSKENLRKVLYMTESKLYELYLLYIVIKYLESKGKIIKRVNDDGIIELDDLKIYFNKSLQSSNLKMVDNFSESKIEKFKGRPDISLLQSISSLNEKHIIIECKYSMSPSYITAGRFKIMAYSYEYNPLTAVLAIPGLSKKNIYDEEDRGTLEMYEKAKEEGYVEFSYGNYNSFIVIINPLHDDRKNIKRMHFLDNYI
;
A
#
# COMPACT_ATOMS: atom_id res chain seq x y z
N MET A 1 21.61 -24.73 19.83
CA MET A 1 20.32 -24.97 19.13
C MET A 1 19.10 -24.34 19.83
N ILE A 2 18.96 -24.45 21.15
CA ILE A 2 17.81 -23.94 21.94
C ILE A 2 17.63 -22.40 21.87
N ILE A 3 18.72 -21.63 21.89
CA ILE A 3 18.64 -20.15 21.95
C ILE A 3 18.25 -19.52 20.60
N ASN A 4 18.63 -20.13 19.46
CA ASN A 4 18.16 -19.68 18.13
C ASN A 4 16.65 -19.92 17.97
N LYS A 5 16.11 -20.96 18.61
CA LYS A 5 14.67 -21.24 18.66
C LYS A 5 13.92 -20.18 19.48
N GLN A 6 14.49 -19.69 20.59
CA GLN A 6 13.92 -18.59 21.39
C GLN A 6 13.88 -17.25 20.64
N ARG A 7 14.96 -16.86 19.94
CA ARG A 7 14.98 -15.61 19.11
C ARG A 7 13.98 -15.68 17.96
N SER A 8 13.89 -16.82 17.29
CA SER A 8 12.89 -17.08 16.24
C SER A 8 11.46 -16.96 16.80
N ASN A 9 11.19 -17.54 17.97
CA ASN A 9 9.88 -17.44 18.62
C ASN A 9 9.54 -16.01 19.05
N TYR A 10 10.49 -15.25 19.58
CA TYR A 10 10.28 -13.87 19.98
C TYR A 10 9.93 -12.97 18.78
N LYS A 11 10.71 -13.09 17.70
CA LYS A 11 10.44 -12.36 16.45
C LYS A 11 9.07 -12.74 15.87
N LYS A 12 8.75 -14.04 15.78
CA LYS A 12 7.43 -14.50 15.34
C LYS A 12 6.29 -13.95 16.19
N ARG A 13 6.44 -13.87 17.52
CA ARG A 13 5.45 -13.23 18.40
C ARG A 13 5.28 -11.75 18.08
N MET A 14 6.37 -11.00 17.90
CA MET A 14 6.30 -9.60 17.48
C MET A 14 5.57 -9.43 16.16
N SER A 15 5.87 -10.25 15.16
CA SER A 15 5.21 -10.16 13.84
C SER A 15 3.72 -10.45 13.91
N LYS A 16 3.31 -11.42 14.75
CA LYS A 16 1.89 -11.69 15.04
C LYS A 16 1.20 -10.52 15.73
N GLU A 17 1.85 -9.92 16.72
CA GLU A 17 1.31 -8.73 17.40
C GLU A 17 1.19 -7.52 16.48
N LEU A 18 2.18 -7.29 15.60
CA LEU A 18 2.10 -6.24 14.59
C LEU A 18 0.89 -6.44 13.66
N ILE A 19 0.64 -7.67 13.20
CA ILE A 19 -0.55 -7.98 12.40
C ILE A 19 -1.84 -7.68 13.17
N ARG A 20 -1.91 -8.06 14.45
CA ARG A 20 -3.10 -7.82 15.28
C ARG A 20 -3.37 -6.32 15.49
N LYS A 21 -2.32 -5.54 15.75
CA LYS A 21 -2.47 -4.11 16.05
C LYS A 21 -2.73 -3.27 14.81
N VAL A 22 -2.02 -3.53 13.71
CA VAL A 22 -2.04 -2.64 12.52
C VAL A 22 -2.19 -3.34 11.17
N GLY A 23 -2.28 -4.68 11.14
CA GLY A 23 -2.39 -5.44 9.90
C GLY A 23 -3.60 -5.04 9.03
N LYS A 24 -4.70 -4.61 9.65
CA LYS A 24 -5.88 -4.09 8.95
C LYS A 24 -5.57 -2.91 8.02
N TYR A 25 -4.61 -2.05 8.39
CA TYR A 25 -4.22 -0.88 7.60
C TYR A 25 -3.18 -1.18 6.52
N TYR A 26 -2.65 -2.40 6.44
CA TYR A 26 -1.52 -2.76 5.58
C TYR A 26 -1.75 -2.47 4.08
N ILE A 27 -2.95 -2.75 3.57
CA ILE A 27 -3.31 -2.49 2.17
C ILE A 27 -3.35 -0.99 1.87
N ARG A 28 -3.88 -0.19 2.80
CA ARG A 28 -3.95 1.27 2.67
C ARG A 28 -2.58 1.93 2.84
N TYR A 29 -1.73 1.35 3.68
CA TYR A 29 -0.33 1.74 3.85
C TYR A 29 0.47 1.63 2.53
N GLN A 30 0.25 0.58 1.73
CA GLN A 30 0.95 0.39 0.45
C GLN A 30 0.26 1.12 -0.70
N LYS A 31 0.42 2.45 -0.78
CA LYS A 31 -0.24 3.28 -1.83
C LYS A 31 0.00 2.82 -3.28
N LYS A 32 1.15 2.19 -3.56
CA LYS A 32 1.52 1.65 -4.88
C LYS A 32 1.08 0.19 -5.12
N LEU A 33 0.23 -0.34 -4.25
CA LEU A 33 -0.32 -1.69 -4.39
C LEU A 33 -1.43 -1.69 -5.47
N ASN A 34 -1.35 -2.64 -6.38
CA ASN A 34 -2.39 -2.95 -7.35
C ASN A 34 -2.79 -4.43 -7.17
N ILE A 35 -3.77 -4.88 -7.95
CA ILE A 35 -4.29 -6.24 -7.84
C ILE A 35 -3.22 -7.30 -8.15
N VAL A 36 -2.35 -7.06 -9.13
CA VAL A 36 -1.23 -7.95 -9.47
C VAL A 36 -0.31 -8.15 -8.27
N LYS A 37 0.10 -7.07 -7.59
CA LYS A 37 0.92 -7.14 -6.38
C LYS A 37 0.22 -7.80 -5.19
N ILE A 38 -1.11 -7.71 -5.11
CA ILE A 38 -1.85 -8.49 -4.10
C ILE A 38 -1.72 -9.97 -4.39
N TYR A 39 -1.93 -10.39 -5.64
CA TYR A 39 -1.76 -11.78 -6.05
C TYR A 39 -0.35 -12.31 -5.75
N GLU A 40 0.69 -11.53 -6.06
CA GLU A 40 2.09 -11.87 -5.72
C GLU A 40 2.32 -12.03 -4.22
N LYS A 41 1.55 -11.30 -3.40
CA LYS A 41 1.61 -11.38 -1.93
C LYS A 41 0.73 -12.47 -1.34
N LEU A 42 -0.12 -13.16 -2.12
CA LEU A 42 -0.89 -14.30 -1.63
C LEU A 42 -0.01 -15.56 -1.53
N ILE A 43 1.06 -15.47 -0.75
CA ILE A 43 2.07 -16.52 -0.58
C ILE A 43 2.44 -16.70 0.90
N GLY A 44 1.51 -16.38 1.80
CA GLY A 44 1.74 -16.50 3.24
C GLY A 44 1.62 -17.95 3.72
N GLU A 45 2.30 -18.25 4.83
CA GLU A 45 2.15 -19.50 5.58
C GLU A 45 1.77 -19.22 7.03
N ASN A 46 1.23 -20.19 7.78
CA ASN A 46 0.92 -20.02 9.21
C ASN A 46 0.02 -18.79 9.51
N PRO A 47 -1.24 -18.79 9.03
CA PRO A 47 -2.11 -17.64 9.16
C PRO A 47 -2.31 -17.21 10.62
N VAL A 48 -2.32 -15.90 10.84
CA VAL A 48 -2.54 -15.28 12.15
C VAL A 48 -4.03 -15.10 12.37
N ASN A 49 -4.52 -15.49 13.54
CA ASN A 49 -5.89 -15.20 13.95
C ASN A 49 -5.99 -13.71 14.33
N ILE A 50 -6.82 -12.98 13.59
CA ILE A 50 -7.15 -11.57 13.81
C ILE A 50 -8.64 -11.46 14.10
N ASP A 51 -9.04 -10.41 14.82
CA ASP A 51 -10.44 -10.19 15.14
C ASP A 51 -11.29 -9.95 13.88
N LYS A 52 -12.59 -10.22 13.99
CA LYS A 52 -13.54 -10.14 12.88
C LYS A 52 -13.58 -8.76 12.23
N TYR A 53 -13.46 -7.70 13.04
CA TYR A 53 -13.48 -6.33 12.55
C TYR A 53 -12.22 -6.02 11.74
N SER A 54 -11.03 -6.34 12.24
CA SER A 54 -9.77 -6.13 11.52
C SER A 54 -9.71 -6.90 10.20
N LEU A 55 -10.24 -8.13 10.18
CA LEU A 55 -10.35 -8.92 8.96
C LEU A 55 -11.32 -8.28 7.96
N LEU A 56 -12.50 -7.83 8.42
CA LEU A 56 -13.47 -7.17 7.58
C LEU A 56 -12.92 -5.86 7.00
N TYR A 57 -12.25 -5.04 7.82
CA TYR A 57 -11.62 -3.80 7.39
C TYR A 57 -10.61 -4.06 6.26
N LEU A 58 -9.76 -5.08 6.43
CA LEU A 58 -8.80 -5.50 5.41
C LEU A 58 -9.50 -5.97 4.12
N GLN A 59 -10.49 -6.85 4.24
CA GLN A 59 -11.27 -7.35 3.09
C GLN A 59 -11.97 -6.22 2.35
N SER A 60 -12.59 -5.28 3.06
CA SER A 60 -13.24 -4.10 2.51
C SER A 60 -12.24 -3.15 1.85
N SER A 61 -11.04 -3.00 2.42
CA SER A 61 -9.94 -2.23 1.79
C SER A 61 -9.51 -2.85 0.46
N ILE A 62 -9.38 -4.18 0.39
CA ILE A 62 -9.06 -4.89 -0.85
C ILE A 62 -10.22 -4.79 -1.85
N ALA A 63 -11.47 -4.93 -1.40
CA ALA A 63 -12.65 -4.79 -2.24
C ALA A 63 -12.73 -3.39 -2.88
N ASN A 64 -12.45 -2.33 -2.11
CA ASN A 64 -12.38 -0.97 -2.63
C ASN A 64 -11.27 -0.83 -3.69
N LEU A 65 -10.08 -1.38 -3.42
CA LEU A 65 -8.96 -1.38 -4.37
C LEU A 65 -9.32 -2.11 -5.68
N ILE A 66 -10.03 -3.25 -5.60
CA ILE A 66 -10.53 -3.99 -6.76
C ILE A 66 -11.50 -3.15 -7.58
N ILE A 67 -12.43 -2.45 -6.93
CA ILE A 67 -13.39 -1.57 -7.63
C ILE A 67 -12.66 -0.44 -8.34
N ARG A 68 -11.66 0.18 -7.70
CA ARG A 68 -10.81 1.20 -8.32
C ARG A 68 -10.07 0.65 -9.55
N ASP A 69 -9.54 -0.56 -9.45
CA ASP A 69 -8.87 -1.25 -10.57
C ASP A 69 -9.83 -1.49 -11.74
N LEU A 70 -11.04 -1.99 -11.46
CA LEU A 70 -12.08 -2.24 -12.45
C LEU A 70 -12.58 -0.96 -13.14
N ILE A 71 -12.62 0.18 -12.44
CA ILE A 71 -12.92 1.48 -13.06
C ILE A 71 -11.86 1.81 -14.09
N SER A 72 -10.57 1.73 -13.73
CA SER A 72 -9.46 2.01 -14.64
C SER A 72 -9.44 1.05 -15.85
N ILE A 73 -9.70 -0.23 -15.62
CA ILE A 73 -9.84 -1.25 -16.67
C ILE A 73 -10.97 -0.89 -17.63
N ALA A 74 -12.13 -0.52 -17.08
CA ALA A 74 -13.30 -0.17 -17.88
C ALA A 74 -13.08 1.13 -18.68
N GLU A 75 -12.38 2.11 -18.13
CA GLU A 75 -11.99 3.32 -18.87
C GLU A 75 -11.03 2.99 -20.01
N LYS A 76 -10.06 2.10 -19.79
CA LYS A 76 -9.15 1.61 -20.84
C LYS A 76 -9.93 0.88 -21.94
N ALA A 77 -10.78 -0.06 -21.57
CA ALA A 77 -11.64 -0.81 -22.49
C ALA A 77 -12.56 0.13 -23.29
N ARG A 78 -13.10 1.19 -22.66
CA ARG A 78 -13.91 2.20 -23.34
C ARG A 78 -13.10 3.02 -24.34
N LYS A 79 -11.86 3.38 -24.00
CA LYS A 79 -10.97 4.09 -24.93
C LYS A 79 -10.62 3.22 -26.14
N GLU A 80 -10.30 1.95 -25.90
CA GLU A 80 -10.07 0.96 -26.97
C GLU A 80 -11.32 0.75 -27.82
N LYS A 81 -12.52 0.69 -27.21
CA LYS A 81 -13.79 0.58 -27.94
C LYS A 81 -14.01 1.70 -28.97
N ILE A 82 -13.51 2.90 -28.70
CA ILE A 82 -13.62 4.08 -29.59
C ILE A 82 -12.54 4.06 -30.69
N THR A 83 -11.44 3.34 -30.49
CA THR A 83 -10.24 3.42 -31.33
C THR A 83 -9.94 2.14 -32.11
N TYR A 84 -10.47 0.99 -31.68
CA TYR A 84 -10.24 -0.30 -32.30
C TYR A 84 -11.19 -0.51 -33.48
N ARG A 85 -10.58 -0.74 -34.65
CA ARG A 85 -11.23 -1.01 -35.91
C ARG A 85 -11.01 -2.48 -36.26
N GLU A 86 -12.09 -3.26 -36.30
CA GLU A 86 -12.02 -4.66 -36.70
C GLU A 86 -12.10 -4.75 -38.22
N LEU A 87 -11.11 -5.40 -38.84
CA LEU A 87 -11.15 -5.72 -40.26
C LEU A 87 -12.20 -6.82 -40.45
N LYS A 88 -13.20 -6.54 -41.28
CA LYS A 88 -14.30 -7.46 -41.54
C LYS A 88 -14.65 -7.42 -43.02
N VAL A 89 -15.13 -8.55 -43.53
CA VAL A 89 -15.77 -8.63 -44.85
C VAL A 89 -17.27 -8.39 -44.66
N GLU A 90 -17.80 -7.35 -45.30
CA GLU A 90 -19.24 -7.04 -45.32
C GLU A 90 -19.80 -7.18 -46.73
N TYR A 91 -21.09 -7.48 -46.82
CA TYR A 91 -21.82 -7.69 -48.07
C TYR A 91 -22.89 -6.63 -48.22
N ASP A 92 -22.83 -5.82 -49.28
CA ASP A 92 -23.81 -4.76 -49.55
C ASP A 92 -23.95 -4.51 -51.06
N LYS A 93 -25.01 -3.81 -51.48
CA LYS A 93 -25.19 -3.40 -52.89
C LYS A 93 -24.22 -2.31 -53.31
N ASP A 94 -23.78 -1.49 -52.36
CA ASP A 94 -22.82 -0.42 -52.54
C ASP A 94 -21.46 -0.79 -51.92
N ILE A 95 -20.37 -0.29 -52.51
CA ILE A 95 -19.01 -0.62 -52.09
C ILE A 95 -18.47 0.50 -51.18
N PHE A 96 -18.18 0.17 -49.94
CA PHE A 96 -17.69 1.12 -48.93
C PHE A 96 -16.21 0.88 -48.52
N GLY A 97 -15.53 -0.08 -49.15
CA GLY A 97 -14.16 -0.47 -48.85
C GLY A 97 -13.50 -1.23 -50.01
N GLU A 98 -12.37 -1.90 -49.77
CA GLU A 98 -11.66 -2.66 -50.80
C GLU A 98 -12.39 -3.97 -51.10
N ILE A 99 -12.71 -4.25 -52.36
CA ILE A 99 -13.51 -5.42 -52.73
C ILE A 99 -12.72 -6.72 -52.49
N SER A 100 -13.34 -7.69 -51.81
CA SER A 100 -12.85 -9.06 -51.76
C SER A 100 -13.44 -9.84 -52.92
N ILE A 101 -12.62 -10.10 -53.94
CA ILE A 101 -13.05 -10.76 -55.19
C ILE A 101 -13.61 -12.16 -54.89
N ASP A 102 -12.87 -12.96 -54.12
CA ASP A 102 -13.23 -14.35 -53.80
C ASP A 102 -14.59 -14.46 -53.08
N HIS A 103 -14.86 -13.56 -52.13
CA HIS A 103 -16.12 -13.53 -51.40
C HIS A 103 -17.26 -12.95 -52.25
N THR A 104 -16.96 -11.95 -53.08
CA THR A 104 -17.95 -11.30 -53.96
C THR A 104 -18.47 -12.25 -55.01
N MET A 105 -17.63 -13.12 -55.58
CA MET A 105 -18.06 -14.08 -56.59
C MET A 105 -19.22 -14.96 -56.11
N ASN A 106 -19.27 -15.29 -54.81
CA ASN A 106 -20.32 -16.11 -54.22
C ASN A 106 -21.62 -15.32 -53.92
N SER A 107 -21.53 -14.01 -53.68
CA SER A 107 -22.67 -13.15 -53.34
C SER A 107 -23.22 -12.33 -54.52
N LEU A 108 -22.47 -12.27 -55.63
CA LEU A 108 -22.83 -11.51 -56.83
C LEU A 108 -24.19 -11.89 -57.43
N PRO A 109 -24.63 -13.17 -57.45
CA PRO A 109 -25.97 -13.52 -57.94
C PRO A 109 -27.11 -12.88 -57.14
N GLN A 110 -26.85 -12.47 -55.89
CA GLN A 110 -27.81 -11.75 -55.05
C GLN A 110 -27.68 -10.22 -55.18
N GLY A 111 -26.79 -9.73 -56.06
CA GLY A 111 -26.50 -8.32 -56.26
C GLY A 111 -25.70 -7.69 -55.11
N LEU A 112 -24.93 -8.49 -54.36
CA LEU A 112 -24.15 -8.03 -53.21
C LEU A 112 -22.64 -8.12 -53.50
N PHE A 113 -21.91 -7.06 -53.20
CA PHE A 113 -20.46 -6.99 -53.21
C PHE A 113 -19.90 -7.26 -51.82
N ALA A 114 -18.89 -8.13 -51.74
CA ALA A 114 -18.14 -8.35 -50.52
C ALA A 114 -16.94 -7.39 -50.50
N TYR A 115 -16.79 -6.58 -49.45
CA TYR A 115 -15.66 -5.66 -49.32
C TYR A 115 -15.06 -5.71 -47.91
N TYR A 116 -13.74 -5.58 -47.84
CA TYR A 116 -12.98 -5.35 -46.63
C TYR A 116 -13.28 -3.95 -46.13
N THR A 117 -13.83 -3.88 -44.93
CA THR A 117 -14.06 -2.62 -44.24
C THR A 117 -13.63 -2.73 -42.79
N TYR A 118 -13.56 -1.58 -42.15
CA TYR A 118 -13.35 -1.46 -40.73
C TYR A 118 -14.68 -1.14 -40.07
N ARG A 119 -15.19 -2.05 -39.23
CA ARG A 119 -16.25 -1.68 -38.28
C ARG A 119 -15.62 -1.24 -36.96
N GLU A 120 -16.30 -0.30 -36.31
CA GLU A 120 -16.03 -0.01 -34.90
C GLU A 120 -16.23 -1.31 -34.11
N GLY A 121 -15.27 -1.69 -33.26
CA GLY A 121 -15.33 -2.90 -32.42
C GLY A 121 -16.42 -2.89 -31.33
N LEU A 122 -17.51 -2.14 -31.53
CA LEU A 122 -18.51 -1.80 -30.51
C LEU A 122 -19.23 -3.00 -29.89
N ASN A 123 -19.26 -4.14 -30.58
CA ASN A 123 -20.05 -5.32 -30.25
C ASN A 123 -19.21 -6.57 -29.93
N ALA A 124 -17.90 -6.43 -29.72
CA ALA A 124 -17.05 -7.57 -29.37
C ALA A 124 -17.56 -8.25 -28.07
N PRO A 125 -17.64 -9.59 -28.01
CA PRO A 125 -18.17 -10.34 -26.87
C PRO A 125 -17.44 -10.03 -25.55
N GLU A 126 -16.17 -9.64 -25.62
CA GLU A 126 -15.30 -9.21 -24.52
C GLU A 126 -15.94 -8.09 -23.69
N TYR A 127 -16.60 -7.12 -24.35
CA TYR A 127 -17.27 -6.01 -23.67
C TYR A 127 -18.51 -6.45 -22.89
N SER A 128 -19.21 -7.46 -23.41
CA SER A 128 -20.33 -8.08 -22.70
C SER A 128 -19.83 -8.78 -21.43
N ILE A 129 -18.72 -9.52 -21.52
CA ILE A 129 -18.14 -10.24 -20.38
C ILE A 129 -17.62 -9.27 -19.33
N LEU A 130 -16.98 -8.18 -19.75
CA LEU A 130 -16.59 -7.09 -18.85
C LEU A 130 -17.79 -6.49 -18.14
N GLY A 131 -18.87 -6.23 -18.87
CA GLY A 131 -20.12 -5.72 -18.31
C GLY A 131 -20.71 -6.64 -17.24
N TYR A 132 -20.64 -7.96 -17.44
CA TYR A 132 -21.02 -8.96 -16.44
C TYR A 132 -20.11 -8.89 -15.20
N ILE A 133 -18.78 -8.95 -15.41
CA ILE A 133 -17.77 -8.90 -14.33
C ILE A 133 -17.96 -7.66 -13.47
N ILE A 134 -18.08 -6.48 -14.07
CA ILE A 134 -18.22 -5.20 -13.36
C ILE A 134 -19.48 -5.21 -12.47
N ARG A 135 -20.63 -5.63 -13.00
CA ARG A 135 -21.89 -5.62 -12.24
C ARG A 135 -21.87 -6.62 -11.09
N LYS A 136 -21.36 -7.84 -11.32
CA LYS A 136 -21.21 -8.84 -10.26
C LYS A 136 -20.19 -8.39 -9.21
N SER A 137 -19.06 -7.82 -9.63
CA SER A 137 -18.04 -7.31 -8.72
C SER A 137 -18.58 -6.18 -7.86
N ARG A 138 -19.30 -5.23 -8.45
CA ARG A 138 -19.98 -4.17 -7.71
C ARG A 138 -20.94 -4.73 -6.66
N LYS A 139 -21.75 -5.75 -6.99
CA LYS A 139 -22.67 -6.38 -6.03
C LYS A 139 -21.92 -6.99 -4.84
N ILE A 140 -20.83 -7.71 -5.08
CA ILE A 140 -20.01 -8.31 -4.01
C ILE A 140 -19.33 -7.22 -3.17
N ALA A 141 -18.73 -6.20 -3.81
CA ALA A 141 -18.07 -5.11 -3.09
C ALA A 141 -19.06 -4.27 -2.27
N SER A 142 -20.30 -4.07 -2.74
CA SER A 142 -21.36 -3.43 -1.96
C SER A 142 -21.67 -4.18 -0.66
N TYR A 143 -21.61 -5.51 -0.65
CA TYR A 143 -21.76 -6.28 0.59
C TYR A 143 -20.68 -5.92 1.61
N TYR A 144 -19.40 -5.87 1.19
CA TYR A 144 -18.29 -5.48 2.08
C TYR A 144 -18.42 -4.03 2.58
N TYR A 145 -18.85 -3.11 1.71
CA TYR A 145 -19.10 -1.73 2.09
C TYR A 145 -20.20 -1.60 3.15
N GLU A 146 -21.36 -2.24 2.96
CA GLU A 146 -22.46 -2.17 3.94
C GLU A 146 -22.09 -2.84 5.27
N GLN A 147 -21.38 -3.98 5.23
CA GLN A 147 -20.87 -4.64 6.43
C GLN A 147 -19.87 -3.77 7.19
N MET A 148 -19.01 -3.03 6.49
CA MET A 148 -18.07 -2.13 7.16
C MET A 148 -18.78 -0.90 7.74
N ARG A 149 -19.76 -0.36 7.01
CA ARG A 149 -20.57 0.79 7.45
C ARG A 149 -21.41 0.47 8.68
N SER A 150 -21.94 -0.75 8.80
CA SER A 150 -22.77 -1.16 9.93
C SER A 150 -21.99 -1.38 11.23
N ILE A 151 -20.66 -1.56 11.15
CA ILE A 151 -19.76 -1.74 12.31
C ILE A 151 -19.04 -0.44 12.66
N GLN A 152 -19.58 0.73 12.30
CA GLN A 152 -19.09 2.00 12.85
C GLN A 152 -19.46 2.10 14.35
N ASP A 153 -18.76 1.31 15.16
CA ASP A 153 -18.74 1.40 16.61
C ASP A 153 -17.84 2.61 17.00
N PRO A 154 -18.39 3.64 17.66
CA PRO A 154 -17.63 4.80 18.11
C PRO A 154 -16.45 4.46 19.03
N SER A 155 -16.46 3.29 19.68
CA SER A 155 -15.38 2.81 20.55
C SER A 155 -14.16 2.31 19.77
N ILE A 156 -14.32 1.99 18.48
CA ILE A 156 -13.23 1.58 17.59
C ILE A 156 -12.69 2.84 16.91
N GLN A 157 -11.78 3.54 17.59
CA GLN A 157 -11.11 4.72 17.02
C GLN A 157 -10.18 4.30 15.87
N GLU A 158 -10.70 4.32 14.64
CA GLU A 158 -9.90 4.26 13.43
C GLU A 158 -8.99 5.49 13.34
N ILE A 159 -7.76 5.30 12.84
CA ILE A 159 -6.96 6.46 12.48
C ILE A 159 -7.60 7.07 11.24
N LYS A 160 -8.06 8.33 11.34
CA LYS A 160 -8.66 9.09 10.23
C LYS A 160 -7.84 9.04 8.93
N TYR A 161 -6.51 8.93 9.04
CA TYR A 161 -5.59 8.71 7.91
C TYR A 161 -5.93 7.50 7.03
N PHE A 162 -6.40 6.40 7.63
CA PHE A 162 -6.71 5.18 6.89
C PHE A 162 -8.19 5.05 6.52
N ASP A 163 -9.07 5.97 6.96
CA ASP A 163 -10.48 5.96 6.58
C ASP A 163 -10.63 6.00 5.04
N PHE A 164 -11.45 5.09 4.52
CA PHE A 164 -11.70 4.92 3.11
C PHE A 164 -13.20 4.74 2.80
N ILE A 165 -14.09 4.90 3.78
CA ILE A 165 -15.53 4.60 3.61
C ILE A 165 -16.15 5.50 2.55
N ASN A 166 -15.87 6.81 2.60
CA ASN A 166 -16.35 7.76 1.59
C ASN A 166 -15.74 7.48 0.22
N GLU A 167 -14.43 7.20 0.14
CA GLU A 167 -13.77 6.79 -1.10
C GLU A 167 -14.43 5.53 -1.69
N PHE A 168 -14.78 4.55 -0.85
CA PHE A 168 -15.41 3.31 -1.28
C PHE A 168 -16.81 3.55 -1.83
N LYS A 169 -17.61 4.39 -1.16
CA LYS A 169 -18.94 4.81 -1.65
C LYS A 169 -18.84 5.51 -3.01
N ASP A 170 -17.87 6.39 -3.17
CA ASP A 170 -17.65 7.12 -4.43
C ASP A 170 -17.21 6.17 -5.54
N ASN A 171 -16.30 5.25 -5.27
CA ASN A 171 -15.86 4.24 -6.23
C ASN A 171 -17.02 3.30 -6.63
N LEU A 172 -17.87 2.87 -5.69
CA LEU A 172 -19.08 2.09 -5.98
C LEU A 172 -20.09 2.85 -6.84
N SER A 173 -20.14 4.18 -6.71
CA SER A 173 -20.97 5.07 -7.53
C SER A 173 -20.38 5.28 -8.92
N LYS A 174 -19.07 5.50 -9.02
CA LYS A 174 -18.34 5.63 -10.28
C LYS A 174 -18.45 4.36 -11.12
N ILE A 175 -18.18 3.19 -10.53
CA ILE A 175 -18.26 1.92 -11.26
C ILE A 175 -19.69 1.61 -11.73
N LYS A 176 -20.72 2.04 -10.98
CA LYS A 176 -22.13 1.97 -11.43
C LYS A 176 -22.33 2.76 -12.73
N ARG A 177 -21.82 4.01 -12.79
CA ARG A 177 -21.93 4.88 -13.96
C ARG A 177 -21.18 4.29 -15.15
N VAL A 178 -19.93 3.86 -14.93
CA VAL A 178 -19.09 3.26 -15.97
C VAL A 178 -19.70 1.96 -16.51
N SER A 179 -20.34 1.14 -15.67
CA SER A 179 -21.00 -0.10 -16.09
C SER A 179 -22.11 0.09 -17.14
N LYS A 180 -22.66 1.31 -17.29
CA LYS A 180 -23.70 1.60 -18.28
C LYS A 180 -23.19 1.63 -19.72
N TYR A 181 -21.89 1.84 -19.93
CA TYR A 181 -21.27 1.86 -21.27
C TYR A 181 -21.04 0.45 -21.84
N PHE A 182 -21.20 -0.58 -21.01
CA PHE A 182 -20.99 -1.97 -21.40
C PHE A 182 -22.33 -2.72 -21.40
N PRO A 183 -22.53 -3.69 -22.30
CA PRO A 183 -23.71 -4.56 -22.29
C PRO A 183 -23.89 -5.28 -20.95
N LYS A 184 -25.09 -5.84 -20.68
CA LYS A 184 -25.28 -6.67 -19.47
C LYS A 184 -24.40 -7.93 -19.53
N GLY A 185 -24.32 -8.51 -20.72
CA GLY A 185 -23.50 -9.66 -21.06
C GLY A 185 -23.74 -10.91 -20.23
N TYR A 186 -22.83 -11.86 -20.40
CA TYR A 186 -22.83 -13.17 -19.75
C TYR A 186 -21.44 -13.49 -19.21
N TYR A 187 -21.33 -14.56 -18.44
CA TYR A 187 -20.04 -15.07 -17.96
C TYR A 187 -19.49 -16.11 -18.94
N ARG A 188 -18.21 -15.97 -19.30
CA ARG A 188 -17.37 -17.08 -19.77
C ARG A 188 -16.06 -17.05 -19.02
N ASP A 189 -15.32 -18.15 -19.05
CA ASP A 189 -13.95 -18.17 -18.54
C ASP A 189 -12.97 -17.42 -19.45
N GLU A 190 -11.80 -17.11 -18.89
CA GLU A 190 -10.70 -16.45 -19.59
C GLU A 190 -10.14 -17.37 -20.68
N ILE A 191 -9.85 -16.80 -21.86
CA ILE A 191 -9.20 -17.49 -22.98
C ILE A 191 -7.88 -16.79 -23.34
N TYR A 192 -6.97 -17.50 -23.99
CA TYR A 192 -5.62 -16.99 -24.28
C TYR A 192 -5.62 -15.74 -25.18
N THR A 193 -6.63 -15.60 -26.04
CA THR A 193 -6.84 -14.46 -26.95
C THR A 193 -7.48 -13.24 -26.28
N ASP A 194 -7.85 -13.32 -25.00
CA ASP A 194 -8.48 -12.20 -24.31
C ASP A 194 -7.57 -10.97 -24.27
N PRO A 195 -8.15 -9.76 -24.46
CA PRO A 195 -7.39 -8.54 -24.32
C PRO A 195 -6.92 -8.37 -22.87
N GLU A 196 -5.77 -7.73 -22.70
CA GLU A 196 -5.10 -7.61 -21.41
C GLU A 196 -5.99 -6.98 -20.31
N TRP A 197 -6.85 -6.03 -20.68
CA TRP A 197 -7.79 -5.43 -19.75
C TRP A 197 -8.84 -6.44 -19.24
N LEU A 198 -9.26 -7.41 -20.07
CA LEU A 198 -10.23 -8.43 -19.68
C LEU A 198 -9.58 -9.49 -18.79
N LYS A 199 -8.36 -9.91 -19.11
CA LYS A 199 -7.55 -10.80 -18.26
C LYS A 199 -7.38 -10.21 -16.85
N ARG A 200 -7.02 -8.94 -16.77
CA ARG A 200 -6.95 -8.21 -15.49
C ARG A 200 -8.31 -8.08 -14.79
N ALA A 201 -9.41 -7.93 -15.53
CA ALA A 201 -10.75 -7.93 -14.96
C ALA A 201 -11.10 -9.29 -14.33
N PHE A 202 -10.75 -10.39 -14.99
CA PHE A 202 -10.90 -11.74 -14.45
C PHE A 202 -10.09 -11.94 -13.16
N MET A 203 -8.83 -11.49 -13.13
CA MET A 203 -8.03 -11.52 -11.91
C MET A 203 -8.73 -10.76 -10.77
N SER A 204 -9.13 -9.51 -11.02
CA SER A 204 -9.88 -8.70 -10.06
C SER A 204 -11.16 -9.38 -9.55
N TYR A 205 -11.92 -10.02 -10.45
CA TYR A 205 -13.14 -10.73 -10.11
C TYR A 205 -12.90 -11.98 -9.26
N ARG A 206 -11.91 -12.80 -9.63
CA ARG A 206 -11.54 -14.01 -8.89
C ARG A 206 -11.08 -13.67 -7.48
N LEU A 207 -10.22 -12.66 -7.34
CA LEU A 207 -9.76 -12.18 -6.03
C LEU A 207 -10.95 -11.75 -5.17
N LEU A 208 -11.86 -10.96 -5.74
CA LEU A 208 -13.05 -10.48 -5.03
C LEU A 208 -13.95 -11.62 -4.53
N LYS A 209 -14.18 -12.66 -5.35
CA LYS A 209 -14.95 -13.85 -4.95
C LYS A 209 -14.28 -14.64 -3.83
N SER A 210 -12.96 -14.58 -3.73
CA SER A 210 -12.18 -15.32 -2.73
C SER A 210 -11.90 -14.53 -1.45
N LEU A 211 -12.33 -13.26 -1.34
CA LEU A 211 -11.99 -12.40 -0.20
C LEU A 211 -12.39 -13.00 1.15
N ASN A 212 -13.55 -13.67 1.22
CA ASN A 212 -14.08 -14.26 2.45
C ASN A 212 -13.19 -15.37 3.04
N VAL A 213 -12.33 -15.98 2.23
CA VAL A 213 -11.39 -17.02 2.67
C VAL A 213 -9.94 -16.52 2.79
N ILE A 214 -9.68 -15.24 2.50
CA ILE A 214 -8.35 -14.66 2.66
C ILE A 214 -7.98 -14.61 4.14
N LYS A 215 -6.78 -15.09 4.45
CA LYS A 215 -6.14 -14.97 5.75
C LYS A 215 -4.88 -14.12 5.64
N VAL A 216 -4.24 -13.80 6.76
CA VAL A 216 -3.02 -12.96 6.79
C VAL A 216 -1.87 -13.66 7.49
N SER A 217 -0.64 -13.36 7.08
CA SER A 217 0.57 -13.84 7.74
C SER A 217 1.75 -12.89 7.59
N ALA A 218 2.72 -12.99 8.50
CA ALA A 218 4.03 -12.34 8.39
C ALA A 218 5.14 -13.33 7.99
N GLU A 219 4.79 -14.59 7.69
CA GLU A 219 5.70 -15.63 7.24
C GLU A 219 5.41 -15.93 5.76
N MET A 220 6.46 -15.90 4.94
CA MET A 220 6.37 -16.19 3.50
C MET A 220 6.57 -17.68 3.29
N LEU A 221 5.78 -18.26 2.40
CA LEU A 221 5.89 -19.64 1.96
C LEU A 221 7.26 -19.87 1.32
N LYS A 222 7.98 -20.90 1.80
CA LYS A 222 9.29 -21.28 1.25
C LYS A 222 9.22 -22.27 0.09
N ASP A 223 8.06 -22.91 -0.11
CA ASP A 223 7.86 -24.00 -1.05
C ASP A 223 6.67 -23.70 -1.98
N SER A 224 6.95 -23.52 -3.26
CA SER A 224 6.00 -23.11 -4.30
C SER A 224 4.95 -24.18 -4.67
N SER A 225 5.08 -25.42 -4.18
CA SER A 225 4.20 -26.54 -4.52
C SER A 225 2.82 -26.51 -3.83
N LYS A 226 2.61 -25.64 -2.83
CA LYS A 226 1.38 -25.64 -2.00
C LYS A 226 0.33 -24.64 -2.50
N GLU A 227 -0.45 -25.06 -3.49
CA GLU A 227 -1.49 -24.24 -4.12
C GLU A 227 -2.59 -23.74 -3.16
N ASN A 228 -2.91 -24.53 -2.11
CA ASN A 228 -3.90 -24.16 -1.08
C ASN A 228 -3.49 -22.94 -0.22
N LEU A 229 -2.20 -22.58 -0.19
CA LEU A 229 -1.69 -21.43 0.56
C LEU A 229 -1.72 -20.12 -0.24
N ARG A 230 -2.14 -20.17 -1.52
CA ARG A 230 -2.36 -18.99 -2.39
C ARG A 230 -3.52 -18.07 -1.98
N LYS A 231 -4.02 -18.19 -0.75
CA LYS A 231 -5.10 -17.39 -0.14
C LYS A 231 -4.66 -16.69 1.15
N VAL A 232 -3.39 -16.81 1.52
CA VAL A 232 -2.84 -16.14 2.70
C VAL A 232 -2.03 -14.93 2.25
N LEU A 233 -2.47 -13.74 2.62
CA LEU A 233 -1.78 -12.49 2.32
C LEU A 233 -0.55 -12.34 3.22
N TYR A 234 0.62 -12.36 2.60
CA TYR A 234 1.91 -12.09 3.22
C TYR A 234 2.12 -10.59 3.43
N MET A 235 2.30 -10.22 4.70
CA MET A 235 2.59 -8.88 5.18
C MET A 235 4.04 -8.79 5.64
N THR A 236 4.83 -7.94 4.97
CA THR A 236 6.25 -7.80 5.28
C THR A 236 6.43 -7.16 6.65
N GLU A 237 7.28 -7.77 7.49
CA GLU A 237 7.44 -7.36 8.89
C GLU A 237 7.97 -5.93 9.04
N SER A 238 8.94 -5.52 8.20
CA SER A 238 9.47 -4.14 8.21
C SER A 238 8.38 -3.12 7.92
N LYS A 239 7.52 -3.40 6.94
CA LYS A 239 6.41 -2.52 6.54
C LYS A 239 5.30 -2.48 7.60
N LEU A 240 5.04 -3.59 8.28
CA LEU A 240 4.17 -3.60 9.45
C LEU A 240 4.73 -2.77 10.60
N TYR A 241 6.04 -2.78 10.81
CA TYR A 241 6.68 -2.00 11.88
C TYR A 241 6.68 -0.50 11.59
N GLU A 242 6.99 -0.07 10.36
CA GLU A 242 6.84 1.34 9.93
C GLU A 242 5.40 1.84 10.15
N LEU A 243 4.42 1.02 9.76
CA LEU A 243 3.01 1.31 9.96
C LEU A 243 2.62 1.39 11.44
N TYR A 244 3.18 0.50 12.28
CA TYR A 244 2.97 0.55 13.72
C TYR A 244 3.57 1.81 14.34
N LEU A 245 4.76 2.23 13.90
CA LEU A 245 5.36 3.46 14.40
C LEU A 245 4.53 4.69 14.01
N LEU A 246 4.04 4.75 12.76
CA LEU A 246 3.11 5.81 12.35
C LEU A 246 1.86 5.83 13.23
N TYR A 247 1.29 4.66 13.55
CA TYR A 247 0.16 4.53 14.47
C TYR A 247 0.51 5.10 15.87
N ILE A 248 1.67 4.75 16.44
CA ILE A 248 2.10 5.25 17.75
C ILE A 248 2.32 6.76 17.74
N VAL A 249 2.98 7.30 16.70
CA VAL A 249 3.22 8.75 16.55
C VAL A 249 1.89 9.51 16.48
N ILE A 250 0.95 9.05 15.65
CA ILE A 250 -0.36 9.69 15.53
C ILE A 250 -1.10 9.64 16.87
N LYS A 251 -1.14 8.48 17.55
CA LYS A 251 -1.81 8.34 18.85
C LYS A 251 -1.19 9.22 19.93
N TYR A 252 0.12 9.38 19.91
CA TYR A 252 0.81 10.32 20.78
C TYR A 252 0.40 11.77 20.49
N LEU A 253 0.39 12.20 19.22
CA LEU A 253 -0.04 13.55 18.85
C LEU A 253 -1.51 13.81 19.19
N GLU A 254 -2.40 12.84 18.97
CA GLU A 254 -3.81 12.90 19.40
C GLU A 254 -3.92 13.07 20.93
N SER A 255 -3.08 12.38 21.71
CA SER A 255 -3.04 12.53 23.17
C SER A 255 -2.55 13.91 23.64
N LYS A 256 -1.86 14.65 22.75
CA LYS A 256 -1.46 16.06 22.94
C LYS A 256 -2.48 17.04 22.38
N GLY A 257 -3.67 16.56 21.99
CA GLY A 257 -4.76 17.38 21.48
C GLY A 257 -4.65 17.76 20.00
N LYS A 258 -3.69 17.21 19.24
CA LYS A 258 -3.56 17.49 17.81
C LYS A 258 -4.60 16.68 17.03
N ILE A 259 -5.33 17.34 16.13
CA ILE A 259 -6.40 16.70 15.34
C ILE A 259 -5.99 16.58 13.88
N ILE A 260 -6.21 15.41 13.27
CA ILE A 260 -6.02 15.22 11.82
C ILE A 260 -7.07 16.04 11.06
N LYS A 261 -6.64 17.09 10.37
CA LYS A 261 -7.49 17.93 9.51
C LYS A 261 -7.71 17.30 8.16
N ARG A 262 -6.61 16.96 7.49
CA ARG A 262 -6.60 16.52 6.09
C ARG A 262 -5.57 15.42 5.85
N VAL A 263 -5.89 14.57 4.90
CA VAL A 263 -5.02 13.49 4.43
C VAL A 263 -4.84 13.68 2.93
N ASN A 264 -3.60 13.85 2.49
CA ASN A 264 -3.28 13.99 1.08
C ASN A 264 -2.84 12.64 0.48
N ASP A 265 -3.18 12.44 -0.79
CA ASP A 265 -2.84 11.22 -1.53
C ASP A 265 -1.33 10.96 -1.61
N ASP A 266 -0.51 11.99 -1.45
CA ASP A 266 0.96 11.94 -1.52
C ASP A 266 1.67 11.49 -0.23
N GLY A 267 0.93 11.07 0.80
CA GLY A 267 1.53 10.57 2.06
C GLY A 267 1.82 11.69 3.05
N ILE A 268 1.04 12.77 2.98
CA ILE A 268 1.11 13.90 3.89
C ILE A 268 -0.16 13.89 4.74
N ILE A 269 0.00 13.95 6.06
CA ILE A 269 -1.08 14.08 7.04
C ILE A 269 -0.98 15.48 7.63
N GLU A 270 -2.01 16.29 7.44
CA GLU A 270 -2.08 17.63 8.01
C GLU A 270 -2.84 17.56 9.34
N LEU A 271 -2.14 17.94 10.40
CA LEU A 271 -2.69 18.26 11.71
C LEU A 271 -2.70 19.79 11.87
N ASP A 272 -3.22 20.27 13.01
CA ASP A 272 -3.45 21.70 13.26
C ASP A 272 -2.35 22.64 12.77
N ASP A 273 -1.15 22.47 13.33
CA ASP A 273 0.09 23.24 13.12
C ASP A 273 1.25 22.37 12.63
N LEU A 274 0.97 21.10 12.35
CA LEU A 274 1.96 20.06 12.04
C LEU A 274 1.59 19.32 10.76
N LYS A 275 2.61 18.91 10.00
CA LYS A 275 2.47 18.00 8.86
C LYS A 275 3.32 16.76 9.08
N ILE A 276 2.73 15.58 8.90
CA ILE A 276 3.46 14.31 8.88
C ILE A 276 3.74 13.95 7.44
N TYR A 277 5.01 13.84 7.08
CA TYR A 277 5.47 13.26 5.81
C TYR A 277 5.81 11.80 6.07
N PHE A 278 5.27 10.91 5.23
CA PHE A 278 5.47 9.48 5.39
C PHE A 278 6.14 8.86 4.18
N ASN A 279 7.29 8.19 4.39
CA ASN A 279 8.10 7.57 3.33
C ASN A 279 8.41 8.54 2.16
N LYS A 280 8.73 9.80 2.47
CA LYS A 280 8.90 10.88 1.49
C LYS A 280 10.13 11.73 1.82
N SER A 281 10.81 12.19 0.78
CA SER A 281 11.87 13.20 0.88
C SER A 281 11.31 14.56 1.30
N LEU A 282 12.13 15.37 1.96
CA LEU A 282 11.75 16.72 2.37
C LEU A 282 12.33 17.76 1.41
N GLN A 283 11.66 18.91 1.32
CA GLN A 283 12.12 20.02 0.48
C GLN A 283 13.39 20.66 1.04
N SER A 284 13.59 20.58 2.36
CA SER A 284 14.77 21.07 3.10
C SER A 284 16.04 20.23 2.90
N SER A 285 16.10 19.33 1.91
CA SER A 285 17.32 18.56 1.62
C SER A 285 18.45 19.48 1.16
N ASN A 286 19.62 19.31 1.76
CA ASN A 286 20.88 19.96 1.41
C ASN A 286 21.51 19.37 0.13
N LEU A 287 20.96 18.30 -0.45
CA LEU A 287 21.43 17.74 -1.72
C LEU A 287 21.00 18.64 -2.89
N LYS A 288 21.93 19.46 -3.38
CA LYS A 288 21.68 20.46 -4.43
C LYS A 288 21.96 19.97 -5.85
N MET A 289 22.91 19.04 -6.03
CA MET A 289 23.38 18.62 -7.35
C MET A 289 23.82 17.15 -7.33
N VAL A 290 23.57 16.45 -8.44
CA VAL A 290 24.19 15.16 -8.77
C VAL A 290 24.57 15.21 -10.24
N ASP A 291 25.86 15.44 -10.52
CA ASP A 291 26.40 15.64 -11.87
C ASP A 291 25.48 16.51 -12.75
N ASN A 292 25.18 16.04 -13.96
CA ASN A 292 24.31 16.69 -14.95
C ASN A 292 22.85 16.19 -14.89
N PHE A 293 22.41 15.59 -13.79
CA PHE A 293 21.03 15.14 -13.68
C PHE A 293 20.05 16.31 -13.51
N SER A 294 18.90 16.18 -14.17
CA SER A 294 17.77 17.10 -13.97
C SER A 294 17.27 17.06 -12.54
N GLU A 295 16.67 18.14 -12.05
CA GLU A 295 16.09 18.24 -10.71
C GLU A 295 15.11 17.08 -10.38
N SER A 296 14.28 16.69 -11.37
CA SER A 296 13.37 15.53 -11.25
C SER A 296 14.09 14.19 -11.03
N LYS A 297 15.34 14.05 -11.48
CA LYS A 297 16.19 12.90 -11.19
C LYS A 297 16.93 13.06 -9.86
N ILE A 298 17.32 14.27 -9.46
CA ILE A 298 17.95 14.57 -8.16
C ILE A 298 17.07 14.06 -7.01
N GLU A 299 15.74 14.21 -7.11
CA GLU A 299 14.77 13.74 -6.10
C GLU A 299 14.83 12.22 -5.80
N LYS A 300 15.44 11.43 -6.68
CA LYS A 300 15.65 9.98 -6.46
C LYS A 300 16.84 9.68 -5.55
N PHE A 301 17.79 10.62 -5.44
CA PHE A 301 19.00 10.47 -4.63
C PHE A 301 18.83 11.03 -3.21
N LYS A 302 17.82 11.87 -2.99
CA LYS A 302 17.47 12.38 -1.66
C LYS A 302 17.09 11.24 -0.72
N GLY A 303 17.51 11.37 0.54
CA GLY A 303 17.08 10.51 1.63
C GLY A 303 15.55 10.45 1.74
N ARG A 304 15.03 9.33 2.23
CA ARG A 304 13.58 9.19 2.46
C ARG A 304 13.34 8.69 3.88
N PRO A 305 13.24 9.61 4.84
CA PRO A 305 12.81 9.27 6.19
C PRO A 305 11.50 8.47 6.18
N ASP A 306 11.38 7.53 7.12
CA ASP A 306 10.14 6.76 7.26
C ASP A 306 9.00 7.67 7.71
N ILE A 307 9.25 8.53 8.71
CA ILE A 307 8.32 9.56 9.19
C ILE A 307 9.09 10.87 9.36
N SER A 308 8.49 11.99 8.98
CA SER A 308 8.96 13.32 9.37
C SER A 308 7.81 14.19 9.85
N LEU A 309 8.00 14.87 10.98
CA LEU A 309 7.07 15.86 11.50
C LEU A 309 7.60 17.24 11.15
N LEU A 310 6.80 18.04 10.45
CA LEU A 310 7.12 19.40 10.09
C LEU A 310 6.20 20.34 10.88
N GLN A 311 6.79 21.22 11.70
CA GLN A 311 6.06 22.30 12.35
C GLN A 311 6.13 23.55 11.48
N SER A 312 4.97 24.09 11.11
CA SER A 312 4.88 25.28 10.27
C SER A 312 4.91 26.53 11.15
N ILE A 313 6.11 27.04 11.45
CA ILE A 313 6.28 28.25 12.30
C ILE A 313 6.29 29.52 11.43
N SER A 314 6.85 29.46 10.22
CA SER A 314 6.77 30.48 9.16
C SER A 314 7.40 29.93 7.87
N SER A 315 7.19 30.57 6.71
CA SER A 315 7.74 30.18 5.41
C SER A 315 9.27 30.16 5.31
N LEU A 316 9.99 30.60 6.36
CA LEU A 316 11.45 30.76 6.36
C LEU A 316 12.17 29.85 7.36
N ASN A 317 11.45 29.23 8.32
CA ASN A 317 12.05 28.36 9.34
C ASN A 317 11.20 27.10 9.53
N GLU A 318 11.37 26.16 8.61
CA GLU A 318 10.80 24.81 8.73
C GLU A 318 11.59 24.01 9.76
N LYS A 319 10.94 23.67 10.87
CA LYS A 319 11.51 22.79 11.90
C LYS A 319 10.99 21.37 11.69
N HIS A 320 11.91 20.44 11.44
CA HIS A 320 11.56 19.04 11.20
C HIS A 320 12.04 18.14 12.33
N ILE A 321 11.27 17.11 12.64
CA ILE A 321 11.69 15.95 13.42
C ILE A 321 11.69 14.76 12.47
N ILE A 322 12.80 14.03 12.40
CA ILE A 322 12.92 12.84 11.56
C ILE A 322 12.85 11.60 12.43
N ILE A 323 12.07 10.60 12.01
CA ILE A 323 11.97 9.31 12.69
C ILE A 323 12.21 8.19 11.67
N GLU A 324 13.25 7.40 11.90
CA GLU A 324 13.61 6.21 11.13
C GLU A 324 13.27 4.94 11.91
N CYS A 325 12.74 3.94 11.22
CA CYS A 325 12.32 2.66 11.75
C CYS A 325 13.35 1.58 11.39
N LYS A 326 13.75 0.75 12.35
CA LYS A 326 14.51 -0.48 12.04
C LYS A 326 13.88 -1.70 12.70
N TYR A 327 13.14 -2.49 11.92
CA TYR A 327 12.63 -3.78 12.37
C TYR A 327 13.71 -4.88 12.31
N SER A 328 14.63 -4.85 13.27
CA SER A 328 15.65 -5.88 13.46
C SER A 328 16.03 -5.98 14.92
N MET A 329 16.59 -7.13 15.30
CA MET A 329 17.23 -7.33 16.60
C MET A 329 18.76 -7.46 16.44
N SER A 330 19.29 -7.26 15.23
CA SER A 330 20.73 -7.41 14.96
C SER A 330 21.49 -6.13 15.32
N PRO A 331 22.55 -6.19 16.15
CA PRO A 331 23.40 -5.04 16.47
C PRO A 331 23.79 -4.24 15.22
N SER A 332 24.49 -4.86 14.26
CA SER A 332 25.00 -4.18 13.07
C SER A 332 23.93 -3.52 12.21
N TYR A 333 22.72 -4.08 12.17
CA TYR A 333 21.61 -3.46 11.43
C TYR A 333 21.03 -2.24 12.15
N ILE A 334 21.06 -2.25 13.49
CA ILE A 334 20.64 -1.09 14.31
C ILE A 334 21.75 -0.03 14.33
N THR A 335 23.02 -0.42 14.41
CA THR A 335 24.18 0.46 14.25
C THR A 335 24.13 1.21 12.92
N ALA A 336 23.84 0.51 11.81
CA ALA A 336 23.61 1.15 10.51
C ALA A 336 22.41 2.12 10.54
N GLY A 337 21.36 1.81 11.31
CA GLY A 337 20.25 2.73 11.58
C GLY A 337 20.69 4.00 12.31
N ARG A 338 21.58 3.88 13.31
CA ARG A 338 22.16 5.02 14.06
C ARG A 338 22.92 5.94 13.10
N PHE A 339 23.78 5.40 12.25
CA PHE A 339 24.49 6.23 11.26
C PHE A 339 23.55 6.82 10.19
N LYS A 340 22.47 6.12 9.84
CA LYS A 340 21.48 6.66 8.89
C LYS A 340 20.76 7.89 9.43
N ILE A 341 20.36 7.90 10.71
CA ILE A 341 19.75 9.10 11.31
C ILE A 341 20.75 10.26 11.44
N MET A 342 22.04 9.94 11.62
CA MET A 342 23.10 10.94 11.57
C MET A 342 23.23 11.57 10.16
N ALA A 343 23.27 10.73 9.13
CA ALA A 343 23.30 11.19 7.74
C ALA A 343 22.07 12.05 7.40
N TYR A 344 20.88 11.66 7.87
CA TYR A 344 19.69 12.48 7.70
C TYR A 344 19.78 13.82 8.41
N SER A 345 20.46 13.93 9.55
CA SER A 345 20.53 15.25 10.18
C SER A 345 21.49 16.19 9.42
N TYR A 346 22.52 15.64 8.77
CA TYR A 346 23.32 16.41 7.84
C TYR A 346 22.55 16.80 6.56
N GLU A 347 21.76 15.87 6.01
CA GLU A 347 20.99 16.14 4.79
C GLU A 347 19.85 17.14 5.02
N TYR A 348 19.12 17.06 6.14
CA TYR A 348 17.87 17.80 6.35
C TYR A 348 17.91 18.85 7.45
N ASN A 349 18.99 18.92 8.23
CA ASN A 349 19.12 19.83 9.38
C ASN A 349 17.88 19.87 10.31
N PRO A 350 17.36 18.71 10.76
CA PRO A 350 16.19 18.63 11.63
C PRO A 350 16.52 19.14 13.05
N LEU A 351 15.48 19.46 13.82
CA LEU A 351 15.60 19.70 15.26
C LEU A 351 16.17 18.49 15.99
N THR A 352 15.69 17.31 15.60
CA THR A 352 16.19 16.04 16.12
C THR A 352 15.90 14.90 15.15
N ALA A 353 16.71 13.85 15.23
CA ALA A 353 16.52 12.60 14.51
C ALA A 353 16.39 11.43 15.48
N VAL A 354 15.42 10.55 15.22
CA VAL A 354 15.03 9.46 16.11
C VAL A 354 15.16 8.14 15.38
N LEU A 355 15.83 7.18 16.02
CA LEU A 355 15.86 5.78 15.59
C LEU A 355 14.93 4.95 16.48
N ALA A 356 13.83 4.47 15.91
CA ALA A 356 12.90 3.60 16.61
C ALA A 356 13.20 2.12 16.34
N ILE A 357 13.38 1.35 17.42
CA ILE A 357 13.72 -0.08 17.36
C ILE A 357 12.80 -0.93 18.26
N PRO A 358 12.48 -2.18 17.87
CA PRO A 358 11.67 -3.06 18.70
C PRO A 358 12.46 -3.66 19.87
N GLY A 359 13.79 -3.73 19.73
CA GLY A 359 14.73 -4.26 20.71
C GLY A 359 16.07 -4.59 20.05
N LEU A 360 17.02 -5.10 20.84
CA LEU A 360 18.35 -5.46 20.37
C LEU A 360 18.80 -6.80 20.97
N SER A 361 19.54 -7.59 20.19
CA SER A 361 20.15 -8.84 20.67
C SER A 361 21.54 -8.57 21.22
N LYS A 362 21.89 -9.16 22.36
CA LYS A 362 23.26 -9.16 22.93
C LYS A 362 24.24 -10.09 22.19
N LYS A 363 23.93 -10.51 20.96
CA LYS A 363 24.68 -11.51 20.18
C LYS A 363 25.04 -10.96 18.81
N ASN A 364 26.08 -11.53 18.19
CA ASN A 364 26.58 -11.13 16.88
C ASN A 364 27.00 -9.65 16.88
N ILE A 365 27.82 -9.30 17.87
CA ILE A 365 28.50 -8.02 17.98
C ILE A 365 29.83 -8.23 17.26
N TYR A 366 30.04 -7.55 16.14
CA TYR A 366 31.22 -7.79 15.31
C TYR A 366 32.34 -6.78 15.55
N ASP A 367 31.99 -5.56 15.92
CA ASP A 367 32.91 -4.43 16.08
C ASP A 367 32.58 -3.57 17.30
N GLU A 368 33.40 -2.55 17.55
CA GLU A 368 33.21 -1.58 18.64
C GLU A 368 31.97 -0.69 18.42
N GLU A 369 31.56 -0.46 17.18
CA GLU A 369 30.38 0.35 16.88
C GLU A 369 29.09 -0.35 17.31
N ASP A 370 29.03 -1.66 17.12
CA ASP A 370 27.99 -2.55 17.62
C ASP A 370 27.95 -2.60 19.15
N ARG A 371 29.12 -2.61 19.81
CA ARG A 371 29.21 -2.53 21.28
C ARG A 371 28.66 -1.20 21.79
N GLY A 372 29.08 -0.09 21.22
CA GLY A 372 28.58 1.23 21.60
C GLY A 372 27.06 1.35 21.39
N THR A 373 26.52 0.79 20.30
CA THR A 373 25.07 0.74 20.07
C THR A 373 24.36 -0.12 21.11
N LEU A 374 24.95 -1.23 21.55
CA LEU A 374 24.40 -2.07 22.60
C LEU A 374 24.38 -1.37 23.96
N GLU A 375 25.44 -0.66 24.34
CA GLU A 375 25.50 0.11 25.59
C GLU A 375 24.43 1.19 25.64
N MET A 376 24.28 1.95 24.54
CA MET A 376 23.17 2.90 24.35
C MET A 376 21.81 2.22 24.52
N TYR A 377 21.62 1.03 23.94
CA TYR A 377 20.38 0.27 24.09
C TYR A 377 20.13 -0.19 25.53
N GLU A 378 21.15 -0.63 26.27
CA GLU A 378 20.99 -1.00 27.68
C GLU A 378 20.58 0.22 28.51
N LYS A 379 21.18 1.40 28.26
CA LYS A 379 20.75 2.66 28.89
C LYS A 379 19.30 3.02 28.54
N ALA A 380 18.91 2.85 27.28
CA ALA A 380 17.56 3.12 26.81
C ALA A 380 16.47 2.23 27.44
N LYS A 381 16.82 1.10 28.07
CA LYS A 381 15.81 0.25 28.74
C LYS A 381 15.27 0.88 30.01
N GLU A 382 16.05 1.73 30.67
CA GLU A 382 15.69 2.39 31.93
C GLU A 382 14.56 3.40 31.69
N GLU A 383 14.75 4.30 30.72
CA GLU A 383 13.85 5.43 30.45
C GLU A 383 12.95 5.22 29.22
N GLY A 384 13.25 4.20 28.41
CA GLY A 384 12.56 3.89 27.15
C GLY A 384 13.22 4.50 25.91
N TYR A 385 14.16 5.43 26.09
CA TYR A 385 15.01 6.00 25.07
C TYR A 385 16.38 6.37 25.65
N VAL A 386 17.34 6.67 24.78
CA VAL A 386 18.62 7.30 25.13
C VAL A 386 18.86 8.46 24.16
N GLU A 387 19.28 9.59 24.70
CA GLU A 387 19.72 10.76 23.94
C GLU A 387 21.22 10.68 23.68
N PHE A 388 21.64 11.13 22.50
CA PHE A 388 23.05 11.35 22.18
C PHE A 388 23.18 12.54 21.24
N SER A 389 24.30 13.26 21.37
CA SER A 389 24.58 14.45 20.58
C SER A 389 25.81 14.25 19.72
N TYR A 390 25.81 14.84 18.52
CA TYR A 390 26.99 14.90 17.65
C TYR A 390 27.00 16.22 16.89
N GLY A 391 28.13 16.94 16.95
CA GLY A 391 28.16 18.33 16.50
C GLY A 391 27.07 19.16 17.19
N ASN A 392 26.20 19.79 16.40
CA ASN A 392 25.07 20.60 16.89
C ASN A 392 23.72 19.83 16.89
N TYR A 393 23.74 18.52 16.67
CA TYR A 393 22.52 17.71 16.51
C TYR A 393 22.29 16.83 17.73
N ASN A 394 21.05 16.86 18.25
CA ASN A 394 20.57 15.90 19.23
C ASN A 394 19.80 14.79 18.53
N SER A 395 20.02 13.55 18.96
CA SER A 395 19.40 12.36 18.38
C SER A 395 19.00 11.37 19.46
N PHE A 396 18.01 10.54 19.15
CA PHE A 396 17.44 9.59 20.10
C PHE A 396 17.43 8.18 19.53
N ILE A 397 17.71 7.19 20.38
CA ILE A 397 17.31 5.80 20.11
C ILE A 397 16.14 5.47 21.05
N VAL A 398 14.98 5.15 20.49
CA VAL A 398 13.76 4.85 21.26
C VAL A 398 13.34 3.39 21.08
N ILE A 399 12.97 2.74 22.19
CA ILE A 399 12.50 1.36 22.17
C ILE A 399 10.98 1.33 22.01
N ILE A 400 10.49 1.02 20.81
CA ILE A 400 9.06 0.84 20.52
C ILE A 400 8.81 -0.63 20.22
N ASN A 401 8.46 -1.38 21.26
CA ASN A 401 8.31 -2.84 21.19
C ASN A 401 6.84 -3.23 21.01
N PRO A 402 6.44 -3.87 19.89
CA PRO A 402 5.05 -4.24 19.63
C PRO A 402 4.43 -5.17 20.69
N LEU A 403 5.25 -5.93 21.44
CA LEU A 403 4.77 -6.79 22.52
C LEU A 403 4.39 -6.03 23.80
N HIS A 404 4.82 -4.78 23.94
CA HIS A 404 4.39 -3.93 25.04
C HIS A 404 2.99 -3.36 24.77
N ASP A 405 2.32 -2.95 25.84
CA ASP A 405 1.07 -2.19 25.75
C ASP A 405 1.28 -0.89 24.96
N ASP A 406 0.30 -0.51 24.14
CA ASP A 406 0.40 0.67 23.29
C ASP A 406 0.54 1.95 24.12
N ARG A 407 -0.10 2.05 25.30
CA ARG A 407 0.05 3.22 26.18
C ARG A 407 1.49 3.36 26.67
N LYS A 408 2.18 2.24 26.91
CA LYS A 408 3.61 2.26 27.28
C LYS A 408 4.48 2.78 26.13
N ASN A 409 4.23 2.33 24.90
CA ASN A 409 4.97 2.80 23.73
C ASN A 409 4.66 4.27 23.40
N ILE A 410 3.42 4.71 23.59
CA ILE A 410 3.02 6.12 23.44
C ILE A 410 3.74 6.98 24.49
N LYS A 411 3.78 6.57 25.77
CA LYS A 411 4.51 7.30 26.81
C LYS A 411 5.99 7.47 26.51
N ARG A 412 6.61 6.50 25.84
CA ARG A 412 8.02 6.59 25.41
C ARG A 412 8.28 7.67 24.36
N MET A 413 7.23 8.23 23.74
CA MET A 413 7.35 9.37 22.82
C MET A 413 7.39 10.73 23.53
N HIS A 414 7.30 10.79 24.87
CA HIS A 414 7.31 12.06 25.60
C HIS A 414 8.53 12.95 25.36
N PHE A 415 9.67 12.40 24.93
CA PHE A 415 10.84 13.23 24.56
C PHE A 415 10.52 14.21 23.41
N LEU A 416 9.49 13.94 22.61
CA LEU A 416 9.02 14.84 21.56
C LEU A 416 8.38 16.12 22.11
N ASP A 417 7.97 16.17 23.39
CA ASP A 417 7.40 17.38 24.02
C ASP A 417 8.37 18.57 23.97
N ASN A 418 9.68 18.30 23.91
CA ASN A 418 10.71 19.34 23.81
C ASN A 418 10.82 19.94 22.40
N TYR A 419 10.12 19.37 21.41
CA TYR A 419 10.31 19.67 19.99
C TYR A 419 9.01 19.97 19.24
N ILE A 420 7.84 19.77 19.86
CA ILE A 420 6.50 19.91 19.26
C ILE A 420 5.67 20.86 20.13
#